data_AF-A0A7W0X6T5-F1
#
_entry.id   AF-A0A7W0X6T5-F1
#
_cell.length_a   1.000
_cell.length_b   1.000
_cell.length_c   1.000
_cell.angle_alpha   90.00
_cell.angle_beta   90.00
_cell.angle_gamma   90.00
#
_symmetry.space_group_name_H-M   'P 1'
#
loop_
_entity.id
_entity.type
_entity.pdbx_description
1 polymer ?
#
loop_
_entity_poly.entity_id
_entity_poly.type
_entity_poly.pdbx_seq_one_letter_code
_entity_poly.pdbx_strand_id
1 'polypeptide(L)'
;MVAQGALTENIKWKLGGRVDADPVYFVSDFYPDAVKRDQRIDVFHRENYLDFSASGWDFRVGAQHIVWGEVVGLFFADVVSARDQREFILPSFDLIRIPQWAARAEYFKDDSHLELIWIPVPLFDKIGKPGSDFYPVPLPAPLPPAVESLFLEPQRPSRKLSHSNYGVRANTLVSGWDVAAFYYRSFSTQPTFYRQPASTFSGFVVQPRYDRIWQAGATLTKDFDTFVLRSEMVYTHGQNF
;
A
#
# COMPACT_ATOMS: atom_id res chain seq x y z
N MET A 1 -0.01 -9.07 18.66
CA MET A 1 -1.21 -9.12 19.52
C MET A 1 -2.38 -8.49 18.79
N VAL A 2 -3.58 -9.05 18.95
CA VAL A 2 -4.83 -8.53 18.40
C VAL A 2 -5.88 -8.58 19.50
N ALA A 3 -6.69 -7.53 19.61
CA ALA A 3 -7.86 -7.46 20.47
C ALA A 3 -9.03 -6.92 19.65
N GLN A 4 -10.23 -7.39 19.92
CA GLN A 4 -11.44 -6.93 19.24
C GLN A 4 -12.65 -7.10 20.14
N GLY A 5 -13.71 -6.33 19.87
CA GLY A 5 -14.94 -6.39 20.64
C GLY A 5 -16.04 -5.52 20.05
N ALA A 6 -17.12 -5.40 20.81
CA ALA A 6 -18.25 -4.54 20.47
C ALA A 6 -18.47 -3.54 21.61
N LEU A 7 -18.67 -2.26 21.28
CA LEU A 7 -19.10 -1.23 22.24
C LEU A 7 -20.62 -1.26 22.41
N THR A 8 -21.34 -1.52 21.33
CA THR A 8 -22.79 -1.72 21.25
C THR A 8 -23.10 -2.78 20.19
N GLU A 9 -24.37 -3.15 19.99
CA GLU A 9 -24.77 -4.08 18.92
C GLU A 9 -24.31 -3.63 17.52
N ASN A 10 -24.24 -2.31 17.30
CA ASN A 10 -23.95 -1.71 16.00
C ASN A 10 -22.55 -1.10 15.91
N ILE A 11 -21.73 -1.13 16.97
CA ILE A 11 -20.39 -0.54 16.96
C ILE A 11 -19.37 -1.59 17.39
N LYS A 12 -18.48 -1.95 16.45
CA LYS A 12 -17.39 -2.92 16.67
C LYS A 12 -16.05 -2.25 16.58
N TRP A 13 -15.04 -2.83 17.23
CA TRP A 13 -13.69 -2.31 17.23
C TRP A 13 -12.67 -3.44 17.07
N LYS A 14 -11.55 -3.11 16.42
CA LYS A 14 -10.38 -3.98 16.30
C LYS A 14 -9.14 -3.16 16.61
N LEU A 15 -8.21 -3.76 17.36
CA LEU A 15 -6.89 -3.22 17.64
C LEU A 15 -5.84 -4.29 17.40
N GLY A 16 -4.74 -3.92 16.77
CA GLY A 16 -3.69 -4.86 16.42
C GLY A 16 -2.32 -4.21 16.35
N GLY A 17 -1.34 -4.92 16.88
CA GLY A 17 0.05 -4.49 16.88
C GLY A 17 1.01 -5.68 16.85
N ARG A 18 2.19 -5.49 16.27
CA ARG A 18 3.29 -6.46 16.28
C ARG A 18 4.60 -5.69 16.39
N VAL A 19 5.55 -6.25 17.12
CA VAL A 19 6.92 -5.75 17.18
C VAL A 19 7.82 -6.91 16.78
N ASP A 20 8.69 -6.67 15.81
CA ASP A 20 9.70 -7.61 15.37
C ASP A 20 11.09 -7.01 15.63
N ALA A 21 12.05 -7.88 15.90
CA ALA A 21 13.45 -7.51 16.00
C ALA A 21 14.27 -8.53 15.22
N ASP A 22 15.19 -8.04 14.39
CA ASP A 22 16.09 -8.89 13.61
C ASP A 22 17.53 -8.73 14.14
N PRO A 23 18.06 -9.74 14.86
CA PRO A 23 19.40 -9.74 15.43
C PRO A 23 20.51 -9.49 14.42
N VAL A 24 20.34 -9.84 13.14
CA VAL A 24 21.38 -9.70 12.10
C VAL A 24 21.81 -8.24 11.98
N TYR A 25 20.86 -7.30 12.00
CA TYR A 25 21.15 -5.88 11.87
C TYR A 25 21.75 -5.23 13.13
N PHE A 26 21.83 -5.94 14.26
CA PHE A 26 22.50 -5.44 15.47
C PHE A 26 24.00 -5.73 15.47
N VAL A 27 24.42 -6.81 14.81
CA VAL A 27 25.80 -7.32 14.88
C VAL A 27 26.54 -7.29 13.55
N SER A 28 25.84 -7.06 12.44
CA SER A 28 26.43 -7.11 11.10
C SER A 28 27.25 -5.85 10.77
N ASP A 29 28.45 -6.06 10.24
CA ASP A 29 29.29 -5.02 9.62
C ASP A 29 29.06 -4.90 8.11
N PHE A 30 28.23 -5.77 7.52
CA PHE A 30 27.96 -5.78 6.08
C PHE A 30 27.05 -4.64 5.63
N TYR A 31 26.05 -4.30 6.46
CA TYR A 31 25.02 -3.32 6.11
C TYR A 31 25.39 -1.90 6.57
N PRO A 32 25.10 -0.86 5.75
CA PRO A 32 25.20 0.53 6.17
C PRO A 32 24.37 0.82 7.42
N ASP A 33 24.79 1.80 8.22
CA ASP A 33 24.09 2.17 9.45
C ASP A 33 22.63 2.60 9.22
N ALA A 34 22.34 3.21 8.06
CA ALA A 34 20.98 3.56 7.68
C ALA A 34 20.08 2.32 7.53
N VAL A 35 20.58 1.26 6.89
CA VAL A 35 19.87 -0.02 6.74
C VAL A 35 19.68 -0.69 8.09
N LYS A 36 20.74 -0.76 8.90
CA LYS A 36 20.67 -1.35 10.25
C LYS A 36 19.64 -0.64 11.13
N ARG A 37 19.59 0.70 11.11
CA ARG A 37 18.59 1.48 11.86
C ARG A 37 17.17 1.22 11.37
N ASP A 38 16.99 1.05 10.06
CA ASP A 38 15.69 0.86 9.42
C ASP A 38 15.09 -0.53 9.66
N GLN A 39 15.93 -1.58 9.81
CA GLN A 39 15.46 -2.98 9.80
C GLN A 39 15.72 -3.77 11.08
N ARG A 40 16.51 -3.25 12.04
CA ARG A 40 16.79 -3.95 13.31
C ARG A 40 15.56 -4.14 14.20
N ILE A 41 14.62 -3.20 14.19
CA ILE A 41 13.40 -3.22 15.01
C ILE A 41 12.28 -2.65 14.15
N ASP A 42 11.20 -3.40 14.05
CA ASP A 42 10.00 -2.96 13.35
C ASP A 42 8.78 -2.99 14.26
N VAL A 43 8.04 -1.88 14.24
CA VAL A 43 6.76 -1.76 14.92
C VAL A 43 5.67 -1.68 13.85
N PHE A 44 4.83 -2.72 13.82
CA PHE A 44 3.69 -2.81 12.91
C PHE A 44 2.43 -2.42 13.65
N HIS A 45 1.82 -1.32 13.23
CA HIS A 45 0.41 -1.07 13.52
C HIS A 45 -0.40 -1.91 12.54
N ARG A 46 -1.09 -2.92 13.06
CA ARG A 46 -1.99 -3.77 12.25
C ARG A 46 -3.31 -3.03 12.05
N GLU A 47 -4.38 -3.75 11.73
CA GLU A 47 -5.70 -3.12 11.64
C GLU A 47 -6.14 -2.57 13.00
N ASN A 48 -6.52 -1.30 13.01
CA ASN A 48 -6.99 -0.55 14.16
C ASN A 48 -8.16 0.32 13.71
N TYR A 49 -9.40 -0.14 13.86
CA TYR A 49 -10.58 0.54 13.31
C TYR A 49 -11.82 0.41 14.19
N LEU A 50 -12.79 1.26 13.89
CA LEU A 50 -14.17 1.20 14.35
C LEU A 50 -15.10 0.91 13.17
N ASP A 51 -16.00 -0.04 13.35
CA ASP A 51 -17.08 -0.35 12.41
C ASP A 51 -18.42 0.08 12.98
N PHE A 52 -19.26 0.68 12.13
CA PHE A 52 -20.64 0.98 12.48
C PHE A 52 -21.54 1.00 11.25
N SER A 53 -22.82 0.66 11.44
CA SER A 53 -23.80 0.63 10.35
C SER A 53 -24.90 1.67 10.57
N ALA A 54 -25.30 2.37 9.51
CA ALA A 54 -26.39 3.34 9.56
C ALA A 54 -27.10 3.47 8.21
N SER A 55 -28.43 3.43 8.21
CA SER A 55 -29.27 3.68 7.01
C SER A 55 -28.90 2.84 5.77
N GLY A 56 -28.56 1.56 5.98
CA GLY A 56 -28.17 0.64 4.90
C GLY A 56 -26.71 0.75 4.45
N TRP A 57 -25.92 1.58 5.12
CA TRP A 57 -24.47 1.69 4.89
C TRP A 57 -23.69 1.06 6.04
N ASP A 58 -22.57 0.45 5.70
CA ASP A 58 -21.54 0.00 6.64
C ASP A 58 -20.34 0.94 6.55
N PHE A 59 -19.89 1.45 7.68
CA PHE A 59 -18.78 2.37 7.77
C PHE A 59 -17.63 1.75 8.54
N ARG A 60 -16.41 1.96 8.07
CA ARG A 60 -15.17 1.62 8.78
C ARG A 60 -14.25 2.82 8.83
N VAL A 61 -13.86 3.23 10.03
CA VAL A 61 -12.93 4.34 10.25
C VAL A 61 -11.72 3.87 11.05
N GLY A 62 -10.54 4.06 10.50
CA GLY A 62 -9.26 3.70 11.14
C GLY A 62 -8.28 3.06 10.17
N ALA A 63 -7.21 2.49 10.73
CA ALA A 63 -6.20 1.74 10.00
C ALA A 63 -6.77 0.38 9.56
N GLN A 64 -6.87 0.16 8.25
CA GLN A 64 -7.54 -1.01 7.67
C GLN A 64 -6.85 -1.47 6.39
N HIS A 65 -6.98 -2.75 6.04
CA HIS A 65 -6.61 -3.21 4.70
C HIS A 65 -7.75 -2.93 3.71
N ILE A 66 -7.40 -2.41 2.53
CA ILE A 66 -8.34 -2.14 1.44
C ILE A 66 -7.79 -2.81 0.19
N VAL A 67 -8.50 -3.82 -0.30
CA VAL A 67 -8.06 -4.67 -1.42
C VAL A 67 -9.17 -4.67 -2.47
N TRP A 68 -8.84 -4.20 -3.68
CA TRP A 68 -9.78 -4.14 -4.80
C TRP A 68 -9.49 -5.16 -5.91
N GLY A 69 -8.33 -5.83 -5.88
CA GLY A 69 -7.98 -6.88 -6.82
C GLY A 69 -8.57 -8.25 -6.45
N GLU A 70 -8.88 -9.04 -7.47
CA GLU A 70 -9.49 -10.37 -7.33
C GLU A 70 -8.51 -11.51 -7.65
N VAL A 71 -7.43 -11.21 -8.39
CA VAL A 71 -6.43 -12.21 -8.78
C VAL A 71 -5.41 -12.41 -7.66
N VAL A 72 -5.28 -13.67 -7.20
CA VAL A 72 -4.28 -14.06 -6.20
C VAL A 72 -2.89 -14.02 -6.83
N GLY A 73 -1.94 -13.34 -6.19
CA GLY A 73 -0.54 -13.32 -6.59
C GLY A 73 -0.15 -12.23 -7.60
N LEU A 74 -1.12 -11.50 -8.17
CA LEU A 74 -0.89 -10.38 -9.07
C LEU A 74 -1.61 -9.15 -8.55
N PHE A 75 -0.85 -8.09 -8.32
CA PHE A 75 -1.31 -6.91 -7.58
C PHE A 75 -1.89 -5.79 -8.45
N PHE A 76 -2.40 -6.08 -9.64
CA PHE A 76 -2.71 -5.02 -10.62
C PHE A 76 -3.75 -4.03 -10.09
N ALA A 77 -4.80 -4.51 -9.45
CA ALA A 77 -5.89 -3.73 -8.85
C ALA A 77 -5.77 -3.61 -7.31
N ASP A 78 -4.69 -4.12 -6.70
CA ASP A 78 -4.35 -3.81 -5.30
C ASP A 78 -3.65 -2.44 -5.23
N VAL A 79 -4.36 -1.41 -5.69
CA VAL A 79 -3.85 -0.05 -5.90
C VAL A 79 -3.91 0.84 -4.66
N VAL A 80 -4.71 0.45 -3.66
CA VAL A 80 -4.97 1.27 -2.48
C VAL A 80 -3.92 1.02 -1.40
N SER A 81 -3.48 -0.23 -1.24
CA SER A 81 -2.63 -0.64 -0.12
C SER A 81 -1.15 -0.38 -0.38
N ALA A 82 -0.53 0.44 0.48
CA ALA A 82 0.92 0.51 0.57
C ALA A 82 1.50 -0.80 1.13
N ARG A 83 2.78 -1.07 0.86
CA ARG A 83 3.44 -2.34 1.18
C ARG A 83 4.81 -2.18 1.82
N ASP A 84 5.18 -3.14 2.63
CA ASP A 84 6.54 -3.29 3.14
C ASP A 84 7.37 -4.10 2.15
N GLN A 85 8.14 -3.42 1.29
CA GLN A 85 8.92 -4.05 0.23
C GLN A 85 10.35 -4.42 0.67
N ARG A 86 10.69 -4.18 1.95
CA ARG A 86 12.04 -4.42 2.48
C ARG A 86 12.47 -5.88 2.47
N GLU A 87 11.51 -6.80 2.44
CA GLU A 87 11.70 -8.25 2.32
C GLU A 87 11.10 -8.80 1.01
N PHE A 88 10.83 -7.91 0.04
CA PHE A 88 10.16 -8.23 -1.22
C PHE A 88 8.84 -8.99 -1.01
N ILE A 89 8.58 -10.06 -1.75
CA ILE A 89 7.36 -10.90 -1.62
C ILE A 89 7.54 -12.12 -0.73
N LEU A 90 8.62 -12.19 0.07
CA LEU A 90 8.87 -13.32 0.97
C LEU A 90 7.81 -13.44 2.08
N PRO A 91 7.32 -12.34 2.68
CA PRO A 91 6.21 -12.40 3.63
C PRO A 91 4.89 -12.73 2.91
N SER A 92 3.95 -13.36 3.63
CA SER A 92 2.59 -13.53 3.13
C SER A 92 1.92 -12.18 2.85
N PHE A 93 0.92 -12.17 1.96
CA PHE A 93 0.26 -10.94 1.52
C PHE A 93 -0.40 -10.13 2.65
N ASP A 94 -0.83 -10.79 3.73
CA ASP A 94 -1.40 -10.13 4.90
C ASP A 94 -0.32 -9.47 5.79
N LEU A 95 0.93 -9.90 5.62
CA LEU A 95 2.08 -9.33 6.31
C LEU A 95 2.69 -8.16 5.53
N ILE A 96 2.73 -8.24 4.19
CA ILE A 96 3.35 -7.21 3.35
C ILE A 96 2.52 -5.91 3.30
N ARG A 97 1.19 -5.99 3.42
CA ARG A 97 0.34 -4.79 3.33
C ARG A 97 0.47 -3.93 4.59
N ILE A 98 0.50 -2.62 4.39
CA ILE A 98 0.44 -1.62 5.44
C ILE A 98 -1.01 -1.13 5.54
N PRO A 99 -1.69 -1.28 6.70
CA PRO A 99 -3.03 -0.76 6.89
C PRO A 99 -3.10 0.75 6.65
N GLN A 100 -4.07 1.19 5.85
CA GLN A 100 -4.28 2.60 5.53
C GLN A 100 -5.22 3.23 6.53
N TRP A 101 -4.87 4.42 7.05
CA TRP A 101 -5.78 5.22 7.86
C TRP A 101 -6.85 5.84 6.97
N ALA A 102 -8.03 5.24 6.96
CA ALA A 102 -9.08 5.55 6.01
C ALA A 102 -10.45 5.67 6.69
N ALA A 103 -11.33 6.43 6.06
CA ALA A 103 -12.77 6.26 6.20
C ALA A 103 -13.27 5.50 4.97
N ARG A 104 -14.03 4.44 5.20
CA ARG A 104 -14.65 3.59 4.18
C ARG A 104 -16.15 3.55 4.44
N ALA A 105 -16.93 3.59 3.36
CA ALA A 105 -18.37 3.42 3.38
C ALA A 105 -18.75 2.39 2.32
N GLU A 106 -19.51 1.39 2.71
CA GLU A 106 -19.99 0.29 1.88
C GLU A 106 -21.52 0.29 1.86
N TYR A 107 -22.09 0.07 0.68
CA TYR A 107 -23.53 -0.03 0.47
C TYR A 107 -23.83 -1.27 -0.35
N PHE A 108 -24.69 -2.13 0.19
CA PHE A 108 -25.11 -3.37 -0.46
C PHE A 108 -26.58 -3.26 -0.84
N LYS A 109 -26.90 -3.64 -2.07
CA LYS A 109 -28.27 -3.74 -2.55
C LYS A 109 -28.40 -4.86 -3.57
N ASP A 110 -29.24 -5.84 -3.25
CA ASP A 110 -29.42 -7.06 -4.04
C ASP A 110 -28.05 -7.70 -4.33
N ASP A 111 -27.73 -7.91 -5.61
CA ASP A 111 -26.46 -8.47 -6.08
C ASP A 111 -25.37 -7.41 -6.31
N SER A 112 -25.57 -6.18 -5.85
CA SER A 112 -24.65 -5.05 -6.10
C SER A 112 -24.01 -4.51 -4.82
N HIS A 113 -22.75 -4.11 -4.93
CA HIS A 113 -21.99 -3.48 -3.86
C HIS A 113 -21.28 -2.22 -4.35
N LEU A 114 -21.42 -1.13 -3.59
CA LEU A 114 -20.72 0.13 -3.78
C LEU A 114 -19.82 0.39 -2.58
N GLU A 115 -18.54 0.68 -2.85
CA GLU A 115 -17.54 1.02 -1.85
C GLU A 115 -16.95 2.40 -2.15
N LEU A 116 -16.92 3.25 -1.13
CA LEU A 116 -16.29 4.57 -1.15
C LEU A 116 -15.16 4.59 -0.13
N ILE A 117 -14.00 5.12 -0.53
CA ILE A 117 -12.84 5.26 0.37
C ILE A 117 -12.31 6.69 0.37
N TRP A 118 -11.84 7.12 1.53
CA TRP A 118 -11.11 8.37 1.72
C TRP A 118 -9.94 8.16 2.69
N ILE A 119 -8.74 8.53 2.24
CA ILE A 119 -7.49 8.39 2.98
C ILE A 119 -6.91 9.79 3.18
N PRO A 120 -7.14 10.44 4.34
CA PRO A 120 -6.71 11.81 4.57
C PRO A 120 -5.19 11.98 4.59
N VAL A 121 -4.47 10.95 5.05
CA VAL A 121 -3.00 10.92 5.11
C VAL A 121 -2.51 9.62 4.48
N PRO A 122 -2.14 9.64 3.19
CA PRO A 122 -1.64 8.45 2.51
C PRO A 122 -0.37 7.90 3.16
N LEU A 123 -0.27 6.57 3.20
CA LEU A 123 0.97 5.87 3.47
C LEU A 123 1.59 5.40 2.15
N PHE A 124 2.88 5.10 2.20
CA PHE A 124 3.69 4.77 1.05
C PHE A 124 4.48 3.49 1.31
N ASP A 125 4.93 2.87 0.24
CA ASP A 125 5.71 1.65 0.33
C ASP A 125 6.99 1.90 1.14
N LYS A 126 7.29 0.99 2.06
CA LYS A 126 8.60 0.94 2.72
C LYS A 126 9.56 0.24 1.75
N ILE A 127 10.35 1.04 1.04
CA ILE A 127 11.32 0.56 0.06
C ILE A 127 12.71 0.26 0.66
N GLY A 128 12.85 0.37 1.98
CA GLY A 128 14.14 0.26 2.67
C GLY A 128 15.05 1.47 2.44
N LYS A 129 16.34 1.24 2.66
CA LYS A 129 17.42 2.24 2.49
C LYS A 129 18.42 1.76 1.44
N PRO A 130 19.15 2.67 0.77
CA PRO A 130 20.24 2.29 -0.12
C PRO A 130 21.17 1.27 0.54
N GLY A 131 21.45 0.15 -0.15
CA GLY A 131 22.28 -0.93 0.37
C GLY A 131 21.51 -2.02 1.14
N SER A 132 20.18 -1.91 1.25
CA SER A 132 19.33 -3.05 1.66
C SER A 132 19.14 -4.03 0.52
N ASP A 133 18.90 -5.30 0.86
CA ASP A 133 18.87 -6.43 -0.10
C ASP A 133 17.83 -6.27 -1.21
N PHE A 134 16.70 -5.63 -0.90
CA PHE A 134 15.58 -5.41 -1.81
C PHE A 134 15.34 -3.93 -2.13
N TYR A 135 16.38 -3.10 -2.02
CA TYR A 135 16.26 -1.70 -2.44
C TYR A 135 15.90 -1.64 -3.94
N PRO A 136 14.93 -0.81 -4.39
CA PRO A 136 14.42 -0.86 -5.76
C PRO A 136 15.46 -0.57 -6.86
N VAL A 137 16.56 0.07 -6.49
CA VAL A 137 17.70 0.30 -7.37
C VAL A 137 18.79 -0.70 -7.00
N PRO A 138 19.28 -1.53 -7.95
CA PRO A 138 20.37 -2.46 -7.68
C PRO A 138 21.65 -1.66 -7.38
N LEU A 139 22.22 -1.87 -6.19
CA LEU A 139 23.40 -1.18 -5.71
C LEU A 139 24.47 -2.20 -5.29
N PRO A 140 25.77 -1.84 -5.35
CA PRO A 140 26.82 -2.72 -4.87
C PRO A 140 26.66 -3.01 -3.38
N ALA A 141 27.02 -4.24 -2.99
CA ALA A 141 27.00 -4.69 -1.60
C ALA A 141 28.40 -5.24 -1.23
N PRO A 142 29.09 -4.68 -0.22
CA PRO A 142 28.67 -3.57 0.63
C PRO A 142 28.62 -2.23 -0.12
N LEU A 143 27.71 -1.33 0.30
CA LEU A 143 27.49 -0.04 -0.35
C LEU A 143 28.58 0.97 0.04
N PRO A 144 29.35 1.54 -0.92
CA PRO A 144 30.32 2.58 -0.60
C PRO A 144 29.63 3.89 -0.15
N PRO A 145 30.14 4.61 0.88
CA PRO A 145 29.54 5.85 1.37
C PRO A 145 29.37 6.94 0.29
N ALA A 146 30.29 7.00 -0.67
CA ALA A 146 30.20 7.93 -1.80
C ALA A 146 28.96 7.65 -2.67
N VAL A 147 28.59 6.38 -2.86
CA VAL A 147 27.38 5.98 -3.60
C VAL A 147 26.14 6.22 -2.75
N GLU A 148 26.17 5.87 -1.46
CA GLU A 148 25.08 6.14 -0.51
C GLU A 148 24.69 7.62 -0.51
N SER A 149 25.68 8.52 -0.48
CA SER A 149 25.47 9.97 -0.46
C SER A 149 24.77 10.54 -1.69
N LEU A 150 24.66 9.76 -2.78
CA LEU A 150 23.91 10.16 -3.97
C LEU A 150 22.41 10.02 -3.79
N PHE A 151 21.94 9.22 -2.83
CA PHE A 151 20.53 8.95 -2.61
C PHE A 151 19.98 9.81 -1.47
N LEU A 152 19.05 10.71 -1.80
CA LEU A 152 18.38 11.57 -0.85
C LEU A 152 17.18 10.87 -0.20
N GLU A 153 16.81 11.33 1.01
CA GLU A 153 15.64 10.83 1.74
C GLU A 153 14.33 11.09 0.97
N PRO A 154 13.42 10.10 0.81
CA PRO A 154 12.23 10.23 -0.02
C PRO A 154 11.40 11.49 0.23
N GLN A 155 11.08 12.23 -0.83
CA GLN A 155 10.20 13.39 -0.76
C GLN A 155 8.74 12.94 -0.80
N ARG A 156 8.09 12.97 0.37
CA ARG A 156 6.65 12.66 0.52
C ARG A 156 5.80 13.92 0.40
N PRO A 157 4.55 13.81 -0.11
CA PRO A 157 3.61 14.91 -0.07
C PRO A 157 3.34 15.36 1.36
N SER A 158 3.13 16.65 1.57
CA SER A 158 2.82 17.20 2.89
C SER A 158 1.48 16.66 3.41
N ARG A 159 1.36 16.50 4.74
CA ARG A 159 0.15 15.96 5.40
C ARG A 159 -0.97 17.01 5.46
N LYS A 160 -1.59 17.29 4.31
CA LYS A 160 -2.71 18.23 4.14
C LYS A 160 -3.92 17.50 3.56
N LEU A 161 -5.13 17.95 3.87
CA LEU A 161 -6.35 17.34 3.30
C LEU A 161 -6.41 17.44 1.77
N SER A 162 -5.83 18.48 1.16
CA SER A 162 -5.67 18.57 -0.30
C SER A 162 -4.78 17.48 -0.89
N HIS A 163 -4.03 16.77 -0.04
CA HIS A 163 -3.17 15.64 -0.38
C HIS A 163 -3.79 14.28 -0.03
N SER A 164 -5.09 14.23 0.30
CA SER A 164 -5.79 12.97 0.51
C SER A 164 -5.88 12.13 -0.76
N ASN A 165 -6.14 10.84 -0.58
CA ASN A 165 -6.59 9.94 -1.64
C ASN A 165 -8.08 9.64 -1.46
N TYR A 166 -8.77 9.37 -2.55
CA TYR A 166 -10.18 8.96 -2.53
C TYR A 166 -10.49 8.09 -3.73
N GLY A 167 -11.49 7.23 -3.59
CA GLY A 167 -11.89 6.37 -4.67
C GLY A 167 -13.26 5.75 -4.47
N VAL A 168 -13.76 5.17 -5.56
CA VAL A 168 -15.03 4.48 -5.62
C VAL A 168 -14.81 3.16 -6.35
N ARG A 169 -15.41 2.09 -5.83
CA ARG A 169 -15.51 0.79 -6.50
C ARG A 169 -16.97 0.37 -6.47
N ALA A 170 -17.45 -0.17 -7.58
CA ALA A 170 -18.76 -0.79 -7.66
C ALA A 170 -18.62 -2.16 -8.28
N ASN A 171 -19.37 -3.15 -7.79
CA ASN A 171 -19.49 -4.46 -8.40
C ASN A 171 -20.96 -4.90 -8.46
N THR A 172 -21.23 -5.86 -9.34
CA THR A 172 -22.55 -6.48 -9.45
C THR A 172 -22.42 -7.90 -9.99
N LEU A 173 -23.21 -8.83 -9.44
CA LEU A 173 -23.39 -10.17 -9.97
C LEU A 173 -24.61 -10.21 -10.88
N VAL A 174 -24.41 -10.38 -12.19
CA VAL A 174 -25.49 -10.42 -13.18
C VAL A 174 -25.40 -11.66 -14.06
N SER A 175 -26.42 -12.51 -14.02
CA SER A 175 -26.45 -13.78 -14.79
C SER A 175 -25.20 -14.64 -14.57
N GLY A 176 -24.70 -14.67 -13.33
CA GLY A 176 -23.49 -15.37 -12.91
C GLY A 176 -22.17 -14.74 -13.38
N TRP A 177 -22.18 -13.54 -13.96
CA TRP A 177 -20.99 -12.73 -14.19
C TRP A 177 -20.79 -11.78 -13.02
N ASP A 178 -19.65 -11.86 -12.34
CA ASP A 178 -19.22 -10.87 -11.36
C ASP A 178 -18.36 -9.83 -12.09
N VAL A 179 -18.81 -8.59 -12.10
CA VAL A 179 -18.13 -7.48 -12.78
C VAL A 179 -17.93 -6.35 -11.79
N ALA A 180 -16.70 -5.84 -11.69
CA ALA A 180 -16.41 -4.65 -10.92
C ALA A 180 -15.70 -3.59 -11.76
N ALA A 181 -15.89 -2.33 -11.37
CA ALA A 181 -15.11 -1.21 -11.86
C ALA A 181 -14.73 -0.29 -10.71
N PHE A 182 -13.59 0.37 -10.82
CA PHE A 182 -13.14 1.33 -9.83
C PHE A 182 -12.46 2.55 -10.44
N TYR A 183 -12.48 3.64 -9.68
CA TYR A 183 -11.68 4.84 -9.91
C TYR A 183 -11.02 5.25 -8.60
N TYR A 184 -9.71 5.52 -8.66
CA TYR A 184 -8.91 5.92 -7.51
C TYR A 184 -8.03 7.12 -7.84
N ARG A 185 -8.20 8.22 -7.10
CA ARG A 185 -7.33 9.39 -7.17
C ARG A 185 -6.38 9.35 -5.98
N SER A 186 -5.08 9.27 -6.25
CA SER A 186 -4.09 9.00 -5.20
C SER A 186 -2.73 9.64 -5.46
N PHE A 187 -1.80 9.43 -4.54
CA PHE A 187 -0.39 9.41 -4.87
C PHE A 187 0.04 7.95 -5.11
N SER A 188 0.98 7.74 -6.01
CA SER A 188 1.59 6.43 -6.21
C SER A 188 2.20 5.95 -4.90
N THR A 189 1.92 4.71 -4.50
CA THR A 189 2.50 4.13 -3.28
C THR A 189 3.97 3.80 -3.46
N GLN A 190 4.41 3.57 -4.71
CA GLN A 190 5.80 3.38 -5.09
C GLN A 190 6.43 4.71 -5.52
N PRO A 191 7.69 4.98 -5.15
CA PRO A 191 8.35 6.20 -5.56
C PRO A 191 8.97 6.08 -6.96
N THR A 192 8.97 7.18 -7.69
CA THR A 192 9.81 7.39 -8.87
C THR A 192 11.16 7.96 -8.45
N PHE A 193 12.25 7.44 -9.02
CA PHE A 193 13.61 7.83 -8.68
C PHE A 193 14.12 8.94 -9.60
N TYR A 194 13.88 10.19 -9.23
CA TYR A 194 14.28 11.35 -10.03
C TYR A 194 15.77 11.63 -9.89
N ARG A 195 16.45 11.87 -11.01
CA ARG A 195 17.81 12.44 -11.04
C ARG A 195 17.72 13.97 -10.99
N GLN A 196 18.34 14.57 -9.99
CA GLN A 196 18.43 16.01 -9.84
C GLN A 196 19.87 16.47 -10.03
N PRO A 197 20.11 17.60 -10.71
CA PRO A 197 21.45 18.19 -10.77
C PRO A 197 21.99 18.48 -9.37
N ALA A 198 23.27 18.18 -9.15
CA ALA A 198 23.94 18.45 -7.89
C ALA A 198 25.38 18.93 -8.15
N SER A 199 25.91 19.74 -7.24
CA SER A 199 27.31 20.19 -7.25
C SER A 199 28.30 19.12 -6.78
N THR A 200 27.88 17.85 -6.77
CA THR A 200 28.70 16.68 -6.42
C THR A 200 29.55 16.24 -7.60
N PHE A 201 30.60 15.44 -7.34
CA PHE A 201 31.47 14.88 -8.38
C PHE A 201 30.70 14.01 -9.41
N SER A 202 29.59 13.40 -9.01
CA SER A 202 28.69 12.64 -9.90
C SER A 202 27.84 13.52 -10.84
N GLY A 203 27.73 14.83 -10.57
CA GLY A 203 26.86 15.77 -11.30
C GLY A 203 25.36 15.62 -11.00
N PHE A 204 24.94 14.59 -10.26
CA PHE A 204 23.54 14.39 -9.88
C PHE A 204 23.38 13.66 -8.53
N VAL A 205 22.20 13.84 -7.94
CA VAL A 205 21.65 13.07 -6.83
C VAL A 205 20.34 12.41 -7.26
N VAL A 206 19.97 11.33 -6.59
CA VAL A 206 18.72 10.59 -6.81
C VAL A 206 17.77 10.88 -5.66
N GLN A 207 16.57 11.35 -5.99
CA GLN A 207 15.52 11.67 -5.03
C GLN A 207 14.28 10.82 -5.33
N PRO A 208 13.93 9.86 -4.46
CA PRO A 208 12.64 9.18 -4.54
C PRO A 208 11.52 10.19 -4.29
N ARG A 209 10.52 10.24 -5.17
CA ARG A 209 9.32 11.08 -5.03
C ARG A 209 8.06 10.28 -5.33
N TYR A 210 6.96 10.60 -4.65
CA TYR A 210 5.69 9.93 -4.85
C TYR A 210 4.78 10.79 -5.72
N ASP A 211 4.56 10.33 -6.95
CA ASP A 211 3.84 11.09 -7.96
C ASP A 211 2.34 11.07 -7.75
N ARG A 212 1.69 12.12 -8.22
CA ARG A 212 0.25 12.28 -8.07
C ARG A 212 -0.48 11.64 -9.26
N ILE A 213 -1.17 10.53 -9.02
CA ILE A 213 -1.74 9.67 -10.06
C ILE A 213 -3.26 9.52 -9.96
N TRP A 214 -3.88 9.02 -11.01
CA TRP A 214 -5.19 8.39 -10.91
C TRP A 214 -5.20 7.06 -11.64
N GLN A 215 -6.03 6.16 -11.15
CA GLN A 215 -6.17 4.81 -11.67
C GLN A 215 -7.64 4.50 -11.91
N ALA A 216 -7.93 3.87 -13.04
CA ALA A 216 -9.23 3.30 -13.32
C ALA A 216 -9.03 1.85 -13.73
N GLY A 217 -9.92 0.97 -13.27
CA GLY A 217 -9.80 -0.44 -13.59
C GLY A 217 -11.12 -1.17 -13.54
N ALA A 218 -11.10 -2.40 -14.06
CA ALA A 218 -12.23 -3.30 -14.07
C ALA A 218 -11.78 -4.74 -13.83
N THR A 219 -12.62 -5.50 -13.15
CA THR A 219 -12.49 -6.96 -12.97
C THR A 219 -13.71 -7.65 -13.56
N LEU A 220 -13.51 -8.86 -14.05
CA LEU A 220 -14.57 -9.72 -14.56
C LEU A 220 -14.28 -11.17 -14.21
N THR A 221 -15.23 -11.83 -13.55
CA THR A 221 -15.16 -13.23 -13.15
C THR A 221 -16.41 -13.99 -13.59
N LYS A 222 -16.23 -15.20 -14.14
CA LYS A 222 -17.32 -16.09 -14.54
C LYS A 222 -16.94 -17.55 -14.32
N ASP A 223 -17.82 -18.29 -13.64
CA ASP A 223 -17.73 -19.74 -13.50
C ASP A 223 -18.48 -20.43 -14.65
N PHE A 224 -17.83 -21.39 -15.28
CA PHE A 224 -18.36 -22.24 -16.36
C PHE A 224 -18.39 -23.72 -15.97
N ASP A 225 -18.45 -24.02 -14.66
CA ASP A 225 -18.43 -25.33 -13.99
C ASP A 225 -17.10 -26.10 -14.15
N THR A 226 -16.56 -26.13 -15.36
CA THR A 226 -15.33 -26.84 -15.74
C THR A 226 -14.08 -25.96 -15.66
N PHE A 227 -14.25 -24.64 -15.72
CA PHE A 227 -13.19 -23.65 -15.57
C PHE A 227 -13.76 -22.32 -15.11
N VAL A 228 -12.89 -21.48 -14.53
CA VAL A 228 -13.23 -20.12 -14.12
C VAL A 228 -12.44 -19.13 -14.97
N LEU A 229 -13.15 -18.19 -15.59
CA LEU A 229 -12.55 -17.05 -16.27
C LEU A 229 -12.37 -15.91 -15.25
N ARG A 230 -11.16 -15.33 -15.21
CA ARG A 230 -10.87 -14.09 -14.48
C ARG A 230 -10.09 -13.14 -15.38
N SER A 231 -10.48 -11.86 -15.36
CA SER A 231 -9.82 -10.79 -16.10
C SER A 231 -9.71 -9.56 -15.22
N GLU A 232 -8.58 -8.87 -15.30
CA GLU A 232 -8.29 -7.65 -14.53
C GLU A 232 -7.55 -6.66 -15.43
N MET A 233 -8.04 -5.43 -15.49
CA MET A 233 -7.44 -4.35 -16.29
C MET A 233 -7.32 -3.09 -15.45
N VAL A 234 -6.15 -2.46 -15.47
CA VAL A 234 -5.90 -1.20 -14.74
C VAL A 234 -5.14 -0.24 -15.64
N TYR A 235 -5.68 0.97 -15.78
CA TYR A 235 -5.02 2.10 -16.41
C TYR A 235 -4.54 3.08 -15.35
N THR A 236 -3.29 3.53 -15.46
CA THR A 236 -2.66 4.50 -14.55
C THR A 236 -2.21 5.71 -15.34
N HIS A 237 -2.53 6.91 -14.84
CA HIS A 237 -2.12 8.17 -15.44
C HIS A 237 -1.43 9.09 -14.42
N GLY A 238 -0.45 9.85 -14.88
CA GLY A 238 0.32 10.82 -14.08
C GLY A 238 1.58 10.25 -13.42
N GLN A 239 1.87 8.96 -13.61
CA GLN A 239 3.11 8.33 -13.14
C GLN A 239 4.29 8.77 -14.04
N ASN A 240 5.41 9.18 -13.43
CA ASN A 240 6.66 9.44 -14.14
C ASN A 240 7.64 8.26 -13.96
N PHE A 241 8.68 8.22 -14.79
CA PHE A 241 9.67 7.14 -14.87
C PHE A 241 11.10 7.69 -14.96
#